data_AF-A0A4S2A7A6-F1
#
_entry.id   AF-A0A4S2A7A6-F1
#
_cell.length_a   1.000
_cell.length_b   1.000
_cell.length_c   1.000
_cell.angle_alpha   90.00
_cell.angle_beta   90.00
_cell.angle_gamma   90.00
#
_symmetry.space_group_name_H-M   'P 1'
#
loop_
_entity.id
_entity.type
_entity.pdbx_description
1 polymer ?
#
loop_
_entity_poly.entity_id
_entity_poly.type
_entity_poly.pdbx_seq_one_letter_code
_entity_poly.pdbx_strand_id
1 'polypeptide(L)'
;MSTELINRITVKKDGVYVSSHSSNDTSPYHSWRCKGLSEIYDAEGQKGLDREVIRMLYEYAELRGTHKSLARYRYAKDAPAAHAIYQKYMDKIDDRYGQMDEADQNSVWYKPTE
;
A
#
# COMPACT_ATOMS: atom_id res chain seq x y z
N MET A 1 -8.32 -12.21 -4.86
CA MET A 1 -7.56 -10.94 -4.91
C MET A 1 -6.11 -11.21 -5.30
N SER A 2 -5.52 -10.43 -6.22
CA SER A 2 -4.09 -10.53 -6.57
C SER A 2 -3.23 -9.70 -5.62
N THR A 3 -2.03 -10.18 -5.30
CA THR A 3 -1.03 -9.43 -4.51
C THR A 3 -0.06 -8.72 -5.45
N GLU A 4 0.22 -7.44 -5.20
CA GLU A 4 1.27 -6.72 -5.93
C GLU A 4 2.65 -7.06 -5.34
N LEU A 5 3.51 -7.70 -6.13
CA LEU A 5 4.85 -8.10 -5.70
C LEU A 5 5.84 -7.01 -6.07
N ILE A 6 6.40 -6.31 -5.09
CA ILE A 6 7.30 -5.16 -5.29
C ILE A 6 8.74 -5.57 -4.99
N ASN A 7 9.65 -5.39 -5.95
CA ASN A 7 11.09 -5.67 -5.75
C ASN A 7 12.00 -4.44 -5.70
N ARG A 8 11.49 -3.26 -6.05
CA ARG A 8 12.24 -2.00 -5.96
C ARG A 8 11.30 -0.81 -5.93
N ILE A 9 11.66 0.20 -5.13
CA ILE A 9 11.01 1.51 -5.09
C ILE A 9 12.12 2.53 -5.24
N THR A 10 11.96 3.53 -6.11
CA THR A 10 13.02 4.52 -6.36
C THR A 10 12.41 5.88 -6.63
N VAL A 11 12.87 6.88 -5.89
CA VAL A 11 12.55 8.28 -6.17
C VAL A 11 13.52 8.78 -7.24
N LYS A 12 12.98 9.36 -8.31
CA LYS A 12 13.71 10.06 -9.37
C LYS A 12 13.22 11.52 -9.42
N LYS A 13 13.88 12.34 -10.25
CA LYS A 13 13.57 13.77 -10.41
C LYS A 13 12.09 14.01 -10.79
N ASP A 14 11.50 13.09 -11.55
CA ASP A 14 10.15 13.18 -12.09
C ASP A 14 9.11 12.36 -11.30
N GLY A 15 9.50 11.69 -10.21
CA GLY A 15 8.56 11.05 -9.28
C GLY A 15 9.03 9.70 -8.75
N VAL A 16 8.08 8.96 -8.20
CA VAL A 16 8.31 7.66 -7.56
C VAL A 16 8.07 6.53 -8.56
N TYR A 17 9.07 5.67 -8.71
CA TYR A 17 9.02 4.48 -9.53
C TYR A 17 8.88 3.25 -8.66
N VAL A 18 7.95 2.38 -9.04
CA VAL A 18 7.76 1.05 -8.44
C VAL A 18 8.16 0.02 -9.50
N SER A 19 8.86 -1.01 -9.07
CA SER A 19 9.18 -2.17 -9.88
C SER A 19 8.44 -3.35 -9.30
N SER A 20 7.45 -3.84 -10.04
CA SER A 20 6.50 -4.82 -9.53
C SER A 20 5.88 -5.69 -10.62
N HIS A 21 5.17 -6.73 -10.20
CA HIS A 21 4.21 -7.45 -11.02
C HIS A 21 3.12 -8.05 -10.13
N SER A 22 1.97 -8.35 -10.73
CA SER A 22 0.88 -9.06 -10.05
C SER A 22 1.25 -10.51 -9.78
N SER A 23 0.85 -11.04 -8.62
CA SER A 23 0.97 -12.47 -8.29
C SER A 23 0.20 -13.39 -9.24
N ASN A 24 -0.78 -12.85 -9.98
CA ASN A 24 -1.56 -13.59 -10.97
C ASN A 24 -0.90 -13.57 -12.36
N ASP A 25 0.20 -12.85 -12.52
CA ASP A 25 0.93 -12.73 -13.77
C ASP A 25 2.32 -13.38 -13.65
N THR A 26 2.75 -14.00 -14.75
CA THR A 26 4.11 -14.54 -14.91
C THR A 26 5.07 -13.53 -15.55
N SER A 27 4.57 -12.35 -15.91
CA SER A 27 5.39 -11.26 -16.44
C SER A 27 6.55 -10.93 -15.49
N PRO A 28 7.74 -10.64 -16.04
CA PRO A 28 8.85 -10.12 -15.25
C PRO A 28 8.47 -8.83 -14.52
N TYR A 29 9.20 -8.55 -13.43
CA TYR A 29 9.15 -7.24 -12.79
C TYR A 29 9.44 -6.14 -13.81
N HIS A 30 8.55 -5.17 -13.89
CA HIS A 30 8.73 -4.00 -14.74
C HIS A 30 8.66 -2.75 -13.88
N SER A 31 9.42 -1.73 -14.27
CA SER A 31 9.44 -0.45 -13.56
C SER A 31 8.50 0.55 -14.22
N TRP A 32 7.62 1.14 -13.42
CA TRP A 32 6.65 2.12 -13.86
C TRP A 32 6.60 3.29 -12.87
N ARG A 33 6.23 4.47 -13.37
CA ARG A 33 6.05 5.66 -12.54
C ARG A 33 4.69 5.55 -11.85
N CYS A 34 4.68 5.47 -10.52
CA CYS A 34 3.45 5.41 -9.76
C CYS A 34 2.94 6.83 -9.50
N LYS A 35 1.84 7.21 -10.17
CA LYS A 35 1.28 8.56 -10.09
C LYS A 35 0.90 8.94 -8.66
N GLY A 36 0.13 8.10 -7.96
CA GLY A 36 -0.32 8.40 -6.59
C GLY A 36 0.84 8.54 -5.60
N LEU A 37 1.82 7.62 -5.63
CA LEU A 37 3.02 7.75 -4.79
C LEU A 37 3.86 8.99 -5.15
N SER A 38 3.89 9.38 -6.42
CA SER A 38 4.59 10.59 -6.85
C SER A 38 3.91 11.84 -6.29
N GLU A 39 2.58 11.94 -6.40
CA GLU A 39 1.81 13.07 -5.87
C GLU A 39 1.96 13.21 -4.36
N ILE A 40 1.91 12.09 -3.62
CA ILE A 40 2.13 12.08 -2.18
C ILE A 40 3.56 12.48 -1.84
N TYR A 41 4.56 11.99 -2.58
CA TYR A 41 5.95 12.37 -2.35
C TYR A 41 6.20 13.85 -2.65
N ASP A 42 5.60 14.40 -3.69
CA ASP A 42 5.73 15.82 -4.04
C ASP A 42 5.09 16.71 -2.95
N ALA A 43 3.95 16.29 -2.39
CA ALA A 43 3.24 17.05 -1.36
C ALA A 43 3.84 16.91 0.04
N GLU A 44 4.25 15.70 0.43
CA GLU A 44 4.59 15.37 1.81
C GLU A 44 6.04 14.91 2.00
N GLY A 45 6.79 14.73 0.90
CA GLY A 45 8.14 14.19 0.91
C GLY A 45 8.19 12.72 1.33
N GLN A 46 9.35 12.32 1.83
CA GLN A 46 9.64 10.93 2.17
C GLN A 46 8.70 10.34 3.22
N LYS A 47 8.23 11.15 4.18
CA LYS A 47 7.28 10.69 5.22
C LYS A 47 5.95 10.23 4.64
N GLY A 48 5.42 10.93 3.62
CA GLY A 48 4.16 10.58 2.98
C GLY A 48 4.32 9.33 2.14
N LEU A 49 5.43 9.24 1.39
CA LEU A 49 5.78 8.04 0.65
C LEU A 49 5.92 6.83 1.57
N ASP A 50 6.61 6.97 2.70
CA ASP A 50 6.79 5.86 3.64
C ASP A 50 5.46 5.40 4.24
N ARG A 51 4.58 6.33 4.60
CA ARG A 51 3.21 6.04 5.07
C ARG A 51 2.44 5.24 4.01
N GLU A 52 2.43 5.69 2.77
CA GLU A 52 1.63 5.05 1.73
C GLU A 52 2.18 3.68 1.33
N VAL A 53 3.51 3.51 1.25
CA VAL A 53 4.11 2.21 0.99
C VAL A 53 3.76 1.22 2.12
N ILE A 54 3.82 1.64 3.38
CA ILE A 54 3.43 0.77 4.50
C ILE A 54 1.94 0.40 4.41
N ARG A 55 1.07 1.35 4.06
CA ARG A 55 -0.35 1.08 3.82
C ARG A 55 -0.55 0.02 2.73
N MET A 56 0.09 0.19 1.57
CA MET A 56 0.04 -0.81 0.49
C MET A 56 0.45 -2.20 0.98
N LEU A 57 1.50 -2.27 1.81
CA LEU A 57 2.01 -3.53 2.37
C LEU A 57 1.08 -4.21 3.38
N TYR A 58 0.18 -3.47 4.01
CA TYR A 58 -0.88 -4.02 4.87
C TYR A 58 -2.13 -4.41 4.08
N GLU A 59 -2.40 -3.76 2.96
CA GLU A 59 -3.64 -3.96 2.21
C GLU A 59 -3.52 -4.98 1.07
N TYR A 60 -2.50 -4.90 0.21
CA TYR A 60 -2.47 -5.69 -1.03
C TYR A 60 -1.08 -5.96 -1.63
N ALA A 61 0.02 -5.53 -0.99
CA ALA A 61 1.37 -5.64 -1.55
C ALA A 61 2.35 -6.43 -0.68
N GLU A 62 3.34 -7.02 -1.33
CA GLU A 62 4.44 -7.75 -0.69
C GLU A 62 5.81 -7.33 -1.24
N LEU A 63 6.81 -7.32 -0.36
CA LEU A 63 8.20 -7.07 -0.75
C LEU A 63 8.88 -8.36 -1.20
N ARG A 64 9.55 -8.33 -2.35
CA ARG A 64 10.30 -9.46 -2.92
C ARG A 64 11.74 -9.06 -3.25
N GLY A 65 12.69 -9.95 -2.97
CA GLY A 65 14.11 -9.68 -3.18
C GLY A 65 14.70 -8.65 -2.20
N THR A 66 16.00 -8.35 -2.31
CA THR A 66 16.83 -7.70 -1.28
C THR A 66 17.31 -6.29 -1.65
N HIS A 67 16.68 -5.64 -2.62
CA HIS A 67 17.11 -4.31 -3.06
C HIS A 67 17.10 -3.31 -1.90
N LYS A 68 18.15 -2.48 -1.80
CA LYS A 68 18.38 -1.56 -0.66
C LYS A 68 17.22 -0.60 -0.38
N SER A 69 16.44 -0.25 -1.40
CA SER A 69 15.25 0.61 -1.24
C SER A 69 14.17 -0.01 -0.35
N LEU A 70 14.16 -1.34 -0.21
CA LEU A 70 13.14 -2.07 0.54
C LEU A 70 13.48 -2.20 2.03
N ALA A 71 14.75 -1.99 2.40
CA ALA A 71 15.24 -2.27 3.74
C ALA A 71 14.44 -1.55 4.84
N ARG A 72 14.07 -0.29 4.59
CA ARG A 72 13.32 0.53 5.54
C ARG A 72 11.88 0.06 5.77
N TYR A 73 11.28 -0.60 4.77
CA TYR A 73 9.88 -1.05 4.83
C TYR A 73 9.74 -2.42 5.46
N ARG A 74 10.74 -3.30 5.34
CA ARG A 74 10.75 -4.60 6.01
C ARG A 74 10.61 -4.44 7.52
N TYR A 75 11.47 -3.60 8.11
CA TYR A 75 11.43 -3.35 9.54
C TYR A 75 10.11 -2.70 10.00
N ALA A 76 9.57 -1.79 9.19
CA ALA A 76 8.34 -1.09 9.52
C ALA A 76 7.09 -1.99 9.45
N LYS A 77 6.99 -2.88 8.44
CA LYS A 77 5.89 -3.84 8.30
C LYS A 77 5.86 -4.84 9.44
N ASP A 78 7.03 -5.36 9.81
CA ASP A 78 7.18 -6.44 10.79
C ASP A 78 7.09 -5.93 12.25
N ALA A 79 7.01 -4.62 12.47
CA ALA A 79 6.88 -4.04 13.80
C ALA A 79 5.48 -4.33 14.38
N PRO A 80 5.36 -5.10 15.49
CA PRO A 80 4.05 -5.46 16.06
C PRO A 80 3.21 -4.24 16.45
N ALA A 81 3.87 -3.17 16.91
CA ALA A 81 3.21 -1.91 17.24
C ALA A 81 2.57 -1.23 16.00
N ALA A 82 3.24 -1.29 14.84
CA ALA A 82 2.69 -0.72 13.60
C ALA A 82 1.46 -1.51 13.13
N HIS A 83 1.53 -2.84 13.22
CA HIS A 83 0.39 -3.70 12.88
C HIS A 83 -0.81 -3.47 13.81
N ALA A 84 -0.57 -3.35 15.12
CA ALA A 84 -1.64 -3.06 16.10
C ALA A 84 -2.31 -1.70 15.87
N ILE A 85 -1.53 -0.67 15.48
CA ILE A 85 -2.09 0.64 15.13
C ILE A 85 -2.96 0.55 13.88
N TYR A 86 -2.49 -0.15 12.84
CA TYR A 86 -3.24 -0.36 11.62
C TYR A 86 -4.56 -1.11 11.88
N GLN A 87 -4.49 -2.21 12.63
CA GLN A 87 -5.67 -3.00 12.99
C GLN A 87 -6.71 -2.14 13.74
N LYS A 88 -6.29 -1.38 14.76
CA LYS A 88 -7.17 -0.46 15.48
C LYS A 88 -7.83 0.59 14.59
N TYR A 89 -7.16 1.02 13.52
CA TYR A 89 -7.74 1.94 12.56
C TYR A 89 -8.79 1.26 11.67
N MET A 90 -8.49 0.05 11.20
CA MET A 90 -9.44 -0.76 10.42
C MET A 90 -10.68 -1.12 11.23
N ASP A 91 -10.52 -1.52 12.50
CA ASP A 91 -11.64 -1.81 13.41
C ASP A 91 -12.57 -0.60 13.54
N LYS A 92 -12.01 0.62 13.64
CA LYS A 92 -12.82 1.86 13.69
C LYS A 92 -13.56 2.14 12.39
N ILE A 93 -12.98 1.81 11.24
CA ILE A 93 -13.67 1.97 9.96
C ILE A 93 -14.80 0.95 9.87
N ASP A 94 -14.53 -0.31 10.23
CA ASP A 94 -15.53 -1.39 10.28
C ASP A 94 -16.70 -1.02 11.21
N ASP A 95 -16.41 -0.52 12.41
CA ASP A 95 -17.42 -0.06 13.37
C ASP A 95 -18.29 1.07 12.80
N ARG A 96 -17.67 2.03 12.11
CA ARG A 96 -18.40 3.15 11.49
C ARG A 96 -19.26 2.70 10.32
N TYR A 97 -18.73 1.82 9.48
CA TYR A 97 -19.48 1.24 8.37
C TYR A 97 -20.68 0.44 8.86
N GLY A 98 -20.51 -0.39 9.90
CA GLY A 98 -21.61 -1.16 10.49
C GLY A 98 -22.71 -0.32 11.14
N GLN A 99 -22.42 0.95 11.46
CA GLN A 99 -23.40 1.92 11.98
C GLN A 99 -24.14 2.70 10.89
N MET A 100 -23.72 2.60 9.63
CA MET A 100 -24.39 3.24 8.51
C MET A 100 -25.69 2.51 8.16
N ASP A 101 -26.64 3.22 7.57
CA ASP A 101 -27.83 2.58 7.00
C ASP A 101 -27.47 1.81 5.72
N GLU A 102 -28.39 0.95 5.28
CA GLU A 102 -28.17 0.07 4.13
C GLU A 102 -27.98 0.85 2.81
N ALA A 103 -28.62 2.02 2.67
CA ALA A 103 -28.49 2.83 1.47
C ALA A 103 -27.08 3.46 1.40
N ASP A 104 -26.58 3.96 2.53
CA ASP A 104 -25.24 4.48 2.66
C ASP A 104 -24.20 3.37 2.45
N GLN A 105 -24.35 2.21 3.10
CA GLN A 105 -23.46 1.06 2.92
C GLN A 105 -23.31 0.66 1.45
N ASN A 106 -24.43 0.56 0.72
CA ASN A 106 -24.43 0.23 -0.71
C ASN A 106 -23.86 1.34 -1.61
N SER A 107 -23.77 2.57 -1.11
CA SER A 107 -23.20 3.70 -1.84
C SER A 107 -21.67 3.82 -1.69
N VAL A 108 -21.09 3.26 -0.63
CA VAL A 108 -19.64 3.34 -0.37
C VAL A 108 -18.94 2.11 -0.94
N TRP A 109 -17.83 2.31 -1.65
CA TRP A 109 -16.96 1.21 -2.05
C TRP A 109 -16.14 0.72 -0.82
N TYR A 110 -16.76 -0.11 0.02
CA TYR A 110 -16.14 -0.66 1.23
C TYR A 110 -16.12 -2.20 1.17
N LYS A 111 -14.91 -2.78 1.04
CA LYS A 111 -14.66 -4.23 0.87
C LYS A 111 -15.54 -4.85 -0.25
N PRO A 112 -15.17 -4.71 -1.53
CA PRO A 112 -15.94 -5.36 -2.59
C PRO A 112 -15.95 -6.87 -2.37
N THR A 113 -17.10 -7.40 -1.95
CA THR A 113 -17.39 -8.82 -2.11
C THR A 113 -17.64 -9.08 -3.59
N GLU A 114 -17.02 -10.15 -4.09
CA GLU A 114 -17.08 -10.59 -5.49
C GLU A 114 -18.50 -10.68 -6.05
#